data_AF-A0A5D0H456-F1
#
_entry.id   AF-A0A5D0H456-F1
#
_cell.length_a   1.000
_cell.length_b   1.000
_cell.length_c   1.000
_cell.angle_alpha   90.00
_cell.angle_beta   90.00
_cell.angle_gamma   90.00
#
_symmetry.space_group_name_H-M   'P 1'
#
loop_
_entity.id
_entity.type
_entity.pdbx_description
1 polymer ?
#
loop_
_entity_poly.entity_id
_entity_poly.type
_entity_poly.pdbx_seq_one_letter_code
_entity_poly.pdbx_strand_id
1 'polypeptide(L)' 'MGKGDKKSKRGKIWRGTYGVRRLTNKKLRALKKVKQN' A
#
# COMPACT_ATOMS: atom_id res chain seq x y z
N MET A 1 2.35 -11.71 -9.32
CA MET A 1 3.03 -10.42 -9.67
C MET A 1 4.43 -10.41 -9.08
N GLY A 2 5.46 -10.24 -9.91
CA GLY A 2 6.86 -10.26 -9.50
C GLY A 2 7.35 -8.95 -8.86
N LYS A 3 8.64 -8.90 -8.50
CA LYS A 3 9.29 -7.70 -7.94
C LYS A 3 9.41 -6.55 -8.96
N GLY A 4 9.44 -6.86 -10.26
CA GLY A 4 9.51 -5.87 -11.34
C GLY A 4 8.24 -5.06 -11.57
N ASP A 5 7.07 -5.57 -11.15
CA ASP A 5 5.79 -4.93 -11.37
C ASP A 5 5.57 -3.74 -10.42
N LYS A 6 5.78 -2.53 -10.96
CA LYS A 6 5.65 -1.23 -10.28
C LYS A 6 4.27 -0.98 -9.68
N LYS A 7 3.20 -1.55 -10.26
CA LYS A 7 1.82 -1.30 -9.81
C LYS A 7 1.41 -2.26 -8.71
N SER A 8 2.05 -3.43 -8.58
CA SER A 8 1.74 -4.43 -7.57
C SER A 8 2.18 -4.02 -6.16
N LYS A 9 1.55 -4.59 -5.13
CA LYS A 9 2.01 -4.43 -3.73
C LYS A 9 3.45 -4.93 -3.55
N ARG A 10 3.77 -6.09 -4.14
CA ARG A 10 5.09 -6.74 -4.02
C ARG A 10 6.20 -5.92 -4.69
N GLY A 11 5.97 -5.38 -5.89
CA GLY A 11 6.94 -4.51 -6.55
C GLY A 11 7.08 -3.14 -5.88
N LYS A 12 6.00 -2.59 -5.29
CA LYS A 12 6.10 -1.39 -4.45
C LYS A 12 6.89 -1.61 -3.16
N ILE A 13 6.78 -2.79 -2.53
CA ILE A 13 7.63 -3.18 -1.40
C ILE A 13 9.09 -3.22 -1.83
N TRP A 14 9.40 -3.92 -2.93
CA TRP A 14 10.78 -4.06 -3.41
C TRP A 14 11.41 -2.73 -3.81
N ARG A 15 10.66 -1.83 -4.46
CA ARG A 15 11.13 -0.48 -4.82
C ARG A 15 11.12 0.53 -3.66
N GLY A 16 10.61 0.16 -2.48
CA GLY A 16 10.47 1.09 -1.34
C GLY A 16 9.38 2.17 -1.47
N THR A 17 8.71 2.29 -2.61
CA THR A 17 7.70 3.34 -2.87
C THR A 17 6.31 3.02 -2.27
N TYR A 18 5.50 4.06 -2.02
CA TYR A 18 4.11 3.92 -1.57
C TYR A 18 3.09 4.12 -2.71
N GLY A 19 1.82 3.83 -2.43
CA GLY A 19 0.68 4.24 -3.25
C GLY A 19 -0.56 3.41 -2.93
N VAL A 20 -1.52 3.38 -3.85
CA VAL A 20 -2.84 2.75 -3.60
C VAL A 20 -2.72 1.31 -3.09
N ARG A 21 -1.85 0.49 -3.70
CA ARG A 21 -1.65 -0.92 -3.29
C ARG A 21 -0.67 -1.14 -2.13
N ARG A 22 0.19 -0.16 -1.82
CA ARG A 22 1.10 -0.17 -0.65
C ARG A 22 0.91 1.13 0.11
N LEU A 23 -0.13 1.15 0.93
CA LEU A 23 -0.51 2.32 1.73
C LEU A 23 0.50 2.53 2.86
N THR A 24 0.61 3.78 3.32
CA THR A 24 1.36 4.11 4.53
C THR A 24 0.56 3.73 5.77
N ASN A 25 1.24 3.55 6.90
CA ASN A 25 0.59 3.26 8.18
C ASN A 25 -0.46 4.31 8.56
N LYS A 26 -0.21 5.59 8.24
CA LYS A 26 -1.18 6.69 8.42
C LYS A 26 -2.47 6.45 7.62
N LYS A 27 -2.35 6.13 6.32
CA LYS A 27 -3.52 5.85 5.48
C LYS A 27 -4.25 4.58 5.90
N LEU A 28 -3.53 3.56 6.35
CA LEU A 28 -4.15 2.33 6.90
C LEU A 28 -4.98 2.64 8.15
N ARG A 29 -4.49 3.48 9.07
CA ARG A 29 -5.25 3.91 10.25
C ARG A 29 -6.51 4.71 9.88
N ALA A 30 -6.39 5.63 8.92
CA ALA A 30 -7.53 6.40 8.45
C ALA A 30 -8.63 5.50 7.85
N LEU A 31 -8.26 4.53 7.01
CA LEU A 31 -9.21 3.57 6.44
C LEU A 31 -9.87 2.69 7.50
N LYS A 32 -9.13 2.27 8.53
CA LYS A 32 -9.69 1.52 9.65
C LYS A 32 -10.72 2.34 10.43
N LYS A 33 -10.45 3.63 10.68
CA LYS A 33 -11.38 4.53 11.39
C LYS A 33 -12.67 4.74 10.60
N VAL A 34 -12.57 4.94 9.28
CA VAL A 34 -13.76 5.09 8.41
C VAL A 34 -14.61 3.83 8.39
N LYS A 35 -14.02 2.64 8.50
CA LYS A 35 -14.77 1.37 8.50
C LYS A 35 -15.49 1.07 9.84
N GLN A 36 -15.09 1.74 10.93
CA GLN A 36 -15.64 1.50 12.26
C GLN A 36 -16.85 2.41 12.60
N ASN A 37 -17.09 3.44 11.78
CA ASN A 37 -18.31 4.25 11.82
C ASN A 37 -19.30 3.72 10.77
#